data_AF-A0A497ICT9-F1
#
_entry.id   AF-A0A497ICT9-F1
#
_cell.length_a   1.000
_cell.length_b   1.000
_cell.length_c   1.000
_cell.angle_alpha   90.00
_cell.angle_beta   90.00
_cell.angle_gamma   90.00
#
_symmetry.space_group_name_H-M   'P 1'
#
loop_
_entity.id
_entity.type
_entity.pdbx_description
1 polymer ?
#
loop_
_entity_poly.entity_id
_entity_poly.type
_entity_poly.pdbx_seq_one_letter_code
_entity_poly.pdbx_strand_id
1 'polypeptide(L)'
;MSVEDEIIHWWKDEKGESHRNALRIESEEPRLMNGFPRDGIVVVRLMNSASQQAIRLSPDEALRFSVQLAAVAKEMLNQKRSLWNEHEG
;
A
#
# COMPACT_ATOMS: atom_id res chain seq x y z
N MET A 1 -8.98 0.62 -6.94
CA MET A 1 -7.80 0.36 -6.10
C MET A 1 -7.23 -1.00 -6.49
N SER A 2 -5.93 -1.05 -6.78
CA SER A 2 -5.15 -2.28 -7.00
C SER A 2 -4.42 -2.67 -5.71
N VAL A 3 -4.12 -3.96 -5.55
CA VAL A 3 -3.27 -4.46 -4.46
C VAL A 3 -1.88 -4.69 -5.04
N GLU A 4 -0.88 -4.03 -4.48
CA GLU A 4 0.49 -4.03 -4.99
C GLU A 4 1.38 -5.05 -4.27
N ASP A 5 1.16 -5.23 -2.97
CA ASP A 5 1.87 -6.22 -2.15
C ASP A 5 1.08 -6.53 -0.87
N GLU A 6 1.30 -7.73 -0.33
CA GLU A 6 0.67 -8.21 0.89
C GLU A 6 1.60 -9.11 1.70
N ILE A 7 1.73 -8.80 2.98
CA ILE A 7 2.39 -9.65 3.98
C ILE A 7 1.32 -10.23 4.90
N ILE A 8 1.21 -11.55 4.94
CA ILE A 8 0.26 -12.27 5.81
C ILE A 8 1.03 -12.96 6.94
N HIS A 9 0.62 -12.67 8.17
CA HIS A 9 1.13 -13.36 9.36
C HIS A 9 0.01 -14.11 10.07
N TRP A 10 0.28 -15.37 10.39
CA TRP A 10 -0.59 -16.22 11.18
C TRP A 10 0.01 -16.42 12.55
N TRP A 11 -0.81 -16.32 13.59
CA TRP A 11 -0.38 -16.53 14.96
C TRP A 11 -1.51 -17.14 15.79
N LYS A 12 -1.18 -17.71 16.94
CA LYS A 12 -2.16 -18.22 17.91
C LYS A 12 -2.08 -17.40 19.18
N ASP A 13 -3.23 -17.06 19.75
CA ASP A 13 -3.27 -16.40 21.05
C ASP A 13 -3.06 -17.37 22.22
N GLU A 14 -3.11 -16.83 23.44
CA GLU A 14 -2.94 -17.60 24.68
C GLU A 14 -4.05 -18.65 24.89
N LYS A 15 -5.19 -18.51 24.20
CA LYS A 15 -6.32 -19.46 24.22
C LYS A 15 -6.24 -20.49 23.09
N GLY A 16 -5.22 -20.39 22.22
CA GLY A 16 -5.02 -21.26 21.07
C GLY A 16 -5.87 -20.87 19.85
N GLU A 17 -6.59 -19.75 19.88
CA GLU A 17 -7.34 -19.27 18.72
C GLU A 17 -6.37 -18.76 17.66
N SER A 18 -6.64 -19.12 16.40
CA SER A 18 -5.79 -18.73 15.27
C SER A 18 -6.24 -17.39 14.70
N HIS A 19 -5.29 -16.45 14.63
CA HIS A 19 -5.50 -15.10 14.17
C HIS A 19 -4.70 -14.83 12.91
N ARG A 20 -5.20 -13.88 12.10
CA ARG A 20 -4.57 -13.46 10.85
C ARG A 20 -4.37 -11.95 10.86
N ASN A 21 -3.13 -11.55 10.64
CA ASN A 21 -2.77 -10.18 10.35
C ASN A 21 -2.36 -10.07 8.88
N ALA A 22 -2.74 -8.99 8.22
CA ALA A 22 -2.24 -8.65 6.90
C ALA A 22 -1.80 -7.18 6.87
N LEU A 23 -0.61 -6.94 6.31
CA LEU A 23 -0.15 -5.61 5.93
C LEU A 23 -0.13 -5.54 4.41
N ARG A 24 -0.87 -4.59 3.85
CA ARG A 24 -1.11 -4.51 2.41
C ARG A 24 -0.81 -3.11 1.88
N ILE A 25 -0.17 -3.06 0.71
CA ILE A 25 -0.05 -1.84 -0.09
C ILE A 25 -1.16 -1.87 -1.13
N GLU A 26 -2.02 -0.87 -1.09
CA GLU A 26 -3.05 -0.65 -2.10
C GLU A 26 -2.78 0.68 -2.79
N SER A 27 -3.20 0.77 -4.05
CA SER A 27 -2.89 1.91 -4.88
C SER A 27 -4.13 2.34 -5.68
N GLU A 28 -4.32 3.65 -5.79
CA GLU A 28 -5.26 4.27 -6.69
C GLU A 28 -4.48 5.23 -7.58
N GLU A 29 -4.51 4.96 -8.88
CA GLU A 29 -3.75 5.73 -9.86
C GLU A 29 -4.18 7.22 -9.87
N PRO A 30 -3.25 8.14 -10.19
CA PRO A 30 -3.56 9.53 -10.53
C PRO A 30 -4.58 9.60 -11.65
N ARG A 31 -5.51 10.56 -11.57
CA ARG A 31 -6.56 10.75 -12.58
C ARG A 31 -6.76 12.23 -12.87
N LEU A 32 -7.30 12.52 -14.06
CA LEU A 32 -7.81 13.85 -14.37
C LEU A 32 -9.13 14.06 -13.63
N MET A 33 -9.22 15.15 -12.87
CA MET A 33 -10.48 15.64 -12.30
C MET A 33 -10.72 17.06 -12.78
N ASN A 34 -11.82 17.26 -13.50
CA ASN A 34 -12.17 18.54 -14.13
C ASN A 34 -11.06 19.09 -15.04
N GLY A 35 -10.39 18.20 -15.78
CA GLY A 35 -9.30 18.55 -16.69
C GLY A 35 -7.93 18.73 -16.02
N PHE A 36 -7.85 18.69 -14.68
CA PHE A 36 -6.58 18.85 -13.96
C PHE A 36 -6.07 17.52 -13.41
N PRO A 37 -4.77 17.20 -13.54
CA PRO A 37 -4.18 16.02 -12.92
C PRO A 37 -4.25 16.08 -11.39
N ARG A 38 -4.84 15.04 -10.79
CA ARG A 38 -4.86 14.82 -9.34
C ARG A 38 -3.92 13.70 -8.95
N ASP A 39 -3.38 13.80 -7.73
CA ASP A 39 -2.54 12.75 -7.16
C ASP A 39 -3.31 11.44 -7.04
N GLY A 40 -2.60 10.34 -7.26
CA GLY A 40 -3.03 9.02 -6.84
C GLY A 40 -2.92 8.89 -5.32
N ILE A 41 -3.47 7.81 -4.79
CA ILE A 41 -3.46 7.51 -3.36
C ILE A 41 -2.77 6.17 -3.16
N VAL A 42 -1.75 6.14 -2.30
CA VAL A 42 -1.20 4.90 -1.77
C VAL A 42 -1.77 4.68 -0.38
N VAL A 43 -2.41 3.53 -0.17
CA VAL A 43 -2.99 3.13 1.11
C VAL A 43 -2.18 1.98 1.68
N VAL A 44 -1.63 2.18 2.88
CA VAL A 44 -1.05 1.10 3.67
C VAL A 44 -2.11 0.60 4.65
N ARG A 45 -2.66 -0.58 4.38
CA ARG A 45 -3.74 -1.16 5.18
C ARG A 45 -3.18 -2.20 6.15
N LEU A 46 -3.48 -2.02 7.43
CA LEU A 46 -3.31 -3.03 8.46
C LEU A 46 -4.66 -3.70 8.71
N MET A 47 -4.80 -4.95 8.30
CA MET A 47 -5.95 -5.78 8.63
C MET A 47 -5.57 -6.67 9.81
N ASN A 48 -6.30 -6.52 10.92
CA ASN A 48 -6.07 -7.31 12.11
C ASN A 48 -7.42 -7.85 12.60
N SER A 49 -7.50 -9.16 12.80
CA SER A 49 -8.69 -9.82 13.35
C SER A 49 -8.90 -9.52 14.84
N ALA A 50 -7.85 -9.11 15.56
CA ALA A 50 -7.89 -8.70 16.96
C ALA A 50 -7.57 -7.19 17.09
N SER A 51 -8.41 -6.41 17.77
CA SER A 51 -8.17 -4.97 17.92
C SER A 51 -6.84 -4.69 18.67
N GLN A 52 -6.12 -3.64 18.26
CA GLN A 52 -4.93 -3.07 18.91
C GLN A 52 -3.56 -3.79 18.78
N GLN A 53 -3.37 -4.81 17.92
CA GLN A 53 -2.02 -5.31 17.69
C GLN A 53 -1.32 -4.68 16.47
N ALA A 54 -0.04 -4.36 16.66
CA ALA A 54 0.87 -3.97 15.58
C ALA A 54 1.35 -5.22 14.82
N ILE A 55 1.58 -5.08 13.51
CA ILE A 55 2.29 -6.11 12.75
C ILE A 55 3.79 -6.03 13.06
N ARG A 56 4.41 -7.17 13.35
CA ARG A 56 5.85 -7.28 13.55
C ARG A 56 6.47 -7.84 12.29
N LEU A 57 7.36 -7.08 11.65
CA LEU A 57 8.06 -7.53 10.45
C LEU A 57 9.47 -8.00 10.81
N SER A 58 9.92 -9.07 10.16
CA SER A 58 11.35 -9.36 10.10
C SER A 58 12.09 -8.26 9.30
N PRO A 59 13.41 -8.11 9.47
CA PRO A 59 14.17 -7.13 8.69
C PRO A 59 14.03 -7.28 7.17
N ASP A 60 13.95 -8.51 6.67
CA ASP A 60 13.74 -8.81 5.23
C ASP A 60 12.34 -8.35 4.77
N GLU A 61 11.29 -8.69 5.51
CA GLU A 61 9.92 -8.26 5.22
C GLU A 61 9.77 -6.75 5.26
N ALA A 62 10.39 -6.09 6.25
CA ALA A 62 10.41 -4.64 6.36
C ALA A 62 11.09 -4.00 5.15
N LEU A 63 12.26 -4.52 4.76
CA LEU A 63 12.99 -4.03 3.58
C LEU A 63 12.17 -4.21 2.30
N ARG A 64 11.64 -5.42 2.06
CA ARG A 64 10.83 -5.72 0.87
C ARG A 64 9.61 -4.81 0.77
N PHE A 65 8.89 -4.66 1.88
CA PHE A 65 7.70 -3.80 1.95
C PHE A 65 8.04 -2.34 1.66
N SER A 66 9.10 -1.81 2.27
CA SER A 66 9.52 -0.42 2.06
C SER A 66 9.99 -0.16 0.62
N VAL A 67 10.70 -1.11 0.01
CA VAL A 67 11.14 -1.01 -1.40
C VAL A 67 9.92 -0.96 -2.32
N GLN A 68 8.94 -1.84 -2.10
CA GLN A 68 7.73 -1.87 -2.92
C GLN A 68 6.88 -0.61 -2.73
N LEU A 69 6.72 -0.13 -1.49
CA LEU A 69 6.04 1.13 -1.21
C LEU A 69 6.69 2.31 -1.94
N ALA A 70 8.01 2.39 -1.90
CA ALA A 70 8.76 3.43 -2.60
C ALA A 70 8.61 3.33 -4.13
N ALA A 71 8.59 2.11 -4.69
CA ALA A 71 8.40 1.87 -6.11
C ALA A 71 7.03 2.36 -6.59
N VAL A 72 5.95 1.95 -5.91
CA VAL A 72 4.56 2.38 -6.22
C VAL A 72 4.43 3.90 -6.13
N ALA A 73 4.95 4.52 -5.07
CA ALA A 73 4.89 5.97 -4.91
C ALA A 73 5.64 6.70 -6.04
N LYS A 74 6.81 6.19 -6.44
CA LYS A 74 7.59 6.76 -7.56
C LYS A 74 6.85 6.64 -8.89
N GLU A 75 6.22 5.49 -9.14
CA GLU A 75 5.42 5.27 -10.34
C GLU A 75 4.26 6.25 -10.43
N MET A 76 3.51 6.46 -9.35
CA MET A 76 2.41 7.42 -9.31
C MET A 76 2.86 8.85 -9.58
N LEU A 77 4.01 9.27 -9.04
CA LEU A 77 4.58 10.59 -9.33
C LEU A 77 4.90 10.77 -10.82
N ASN A 78 5.40 9.70 -11.47
CA ASN A 78 5.68 9.70 -12.90
C ASN A 78 4.38 9.73 -13.73
N GLN A 79 3.37 8.95 -13.35
CA GLN A 79 2.05 8.95 -14.00
C GLN A 79 1.41 10.34 -13.94
N LYS A 80 1.42 10.99 -12.77
CA LYS A 80 0.93 12.37 -12.62
C LYS A 80 1.70 13.36 -13.51
N ARG A 81 3.03 13.20 -13.62
CA ARG A 81 3.84 14.04 -14.51
C ARG A 81 3.47 13.84 -15.98
N SER A 82 3.20 12.61 -16.41
CA SER A 82 2.70 12.34 -17.77
C SER A 82 1.38 13.07 -18.03
N LEU A 83 0.43 12.98 -17.09
CA LEU A 83 -0.85 13.67 -17.20
C LEU A 83 -0.71 15.19 -17.29
N TRP A 84 0.27 15.79 -16.60
CA TRP A 84 0.57 17.22 -16.73
C TRP A 84 1.14 17.56 -18.11
N ASN A 85 2.10 16.78 -18.60
CA ASN A 85 2.70 17.00 -19.92
C ASN A 85 1.65 16.87 -21.04
N GLU A 86 0.70 15.95 -20.91
CA GLU A 86 -0.41 15.78 -21.85
C GLU A 86 -1.45 16.91 -21.76
N HIS A 87 -1.59 17.54 -20.59
CA HIS A 87 -2.50 18.67 -20.41
C HIS A 87 -1.92 20.00 -20.94
N GLU A 88 -0.61 20.19 -20.83
CA GLU A 88 0.09 21.41 -21.26
C GLU A 88 0.58 21.39 -22.72
N GLY A 89 0.63 20.22 -23.36
CA GLY A 89 1.05 20.02 -24.75
C GLY A 89 -0.08 20.21 -25.76
#